data_AF-A0AAD9IQJ8-F1
#
_entry.id   AF-A0AAD9IQJ8-F1
#
_cell.length_a   1.000
_cell.length_b   1.000
_cell.length_c   1.000
_cell.angle_alpha   90.00
_cell.angle_beta   90.00
_cell.angle_gamma   90.00
#
_symmetry.space_group_name_H-M   'P 1'
#
loop_
_entity.id
_entity.type
_entity.pdbx_description
1 polymer ?
#
loop_
_entity_poly.entity_id
_entity_poly.type
_entity_poly.pdbx_seq_one_letter_code
_entity_poly.pdbx_strand_id
1 'polypeptide(L)'
;MTWNFYETSIVKFNIENYLFIASDNQACEKLYAKHINCYVYMTDRNANKTSVYGTKQFIQKMHIRTYFILDALILGFTILF
;
A
#
# COMPACT_ATOMS: atom_id res chain seq x y z
N MET A 1 10.95 2.20 1.60
CA MET A 1 10.60 1.30 2.73
C MET A 1 9.99 -0.01 2.26
N THR A 2 9.04 -0.02 1.33
CA THR A 2 8.39 -1.25 0.81
C THR A 2 9.36 -2.34 0.35
N TRP A 3 10.45 -1.98 -0.34
CA TRP A 3 11.44 -2.95 -0.81
C TRP A 3 12.22 -3.63 0.32
N ASN A 4 12.66 -2.85 1.31
CA ASN A 4 13.38 -3.39 2.46
C ASN A 4 12.47 -4.35 3.25
N PHE A 5 11.20 -4.00 3.45
CA PHE A 5 10.23 -4.91 4.08
C PHE A 5 10.05 -6.21 3.28
N TYR A 6 9.92 -6.10 1.96
CA TYR A 6 9.82 -7.27 1.08
C TYR A 6 11.01 -8.21 1.24
N GLU A 7 12.24 -7.72 1.14
CA GLU A 7 13.43 -8.58 1.25
C GLU A 7 13.65 -9.14 2.66
N THR A 8 13.54 -8.28 3.68
CA THR A 8 13.90 -8.63 5.06
C THR A 8 12.82 -9.40 5.80
N SER A 9 11.57 -9.35 5.32
CA SER A 9 10.44 -10.02 5.95
C SER A 9 9.77 -11.02 5.01
N ILE A 10 9.22 -10.58 3.88
CA ILE A 10 8.45 -11.46 2.98
C ILE A 10 9.33 -12.58 2.42
N VAL A 11 10.45 -12.24 1.79
CA VAL A 11 11.39 -13.21 1.21
C VAL A 11 12.07 -14.00 2.32
N LYS A 12 12.59 -13.33 3.35
CA LYS A 12 13.33 -13.97 4.45
C LYS A 12 12.52 -15.06 5.17
N PHE A 13 11.22 -14.84 5.38
CA PHE A 13 10.34 -15.78 6.08
C PHE A 13 9.49 -16.64 5.13
N ASN A 14 9.77 -16.61 3.83
CA ASN A 14 9.03 -17.35 2.79
C ASN A 14 7.50 -17.16 2.88
N ILE A 15 7.07 -15.91 3.00
CA ILE A 15 5.64 -15.56 3.03
C ILE A 15 5.14 -15.53 1.59
N GLU A 16 4.26 -16.46 1.23
CA GLU A 16 3.73 -16.58 -0.13
C GLU A 16 2.33 -15.96 -0.29
N ASN A 17 1.57 -15.86 0.80
CA ASN A 17 0.20 -15.33 0.81
C ASN A 17 0.18 -13.88 1.29
N TYR A 18 0.61 -12.96 0.43
CA TYR A 18 0.57 -11.52 0.71
C TYR A 18 0.02 -10.74 -0.49
N LEU A 19 -0.48 -9.54 -0.22
CA LEU A 19 -0.91 -8.60 -1.24
C LEU A 19 -0.42 -7.20 -0.88
N PHE A 20 0.38 -6.58 -1.74
CA PHE A 20 0.66 -5.15 -1.60
C PHE A 20 -0.52 -4.35 -2.10
N ILE A 21 -0.87 -3.29 -1.37
CA ILE A 21 -1.98 -2.42 -1.76
C ILE A 21 -1.49 -0.97 -1.79
N ALA A 22 -1.84 -0.27 -2.85
CA ALA A 22 -1.45 1.12 -3.08
C ALA A 22 -2.66 2.01 -3.38
N SER A 23 -2.50 3.31 -3.11
CA SER A 23 -3.45 4.36 -3.49
C SER A 23 -3.13 5.01 -4.84
N ASP A 24 -2.13 4.50 -5.56
CA ASP A 24 -1.73 4.99 -6.87
C ASP A 24 -1.13 3.91 -7.76
N ASN A 25 -1.25 4.11 -9.07
CA ASN A 25 -0.75 3.19 -10.08
C ASN A 25 0.79 3.16 -10.13
N GLN A 26 1.46 4.27 -9.90
CA GLN A 26 2.92 4.38 -10.04
C GLN A 26 3.66 3.51 -8.99
N ALA A 27 3.09 3.36 -7.81
CA ALA A 27 3.59 2.50 -6.76
C ALA A 27 3.47 1.02 -7.16
N CYS A 28 2.31 0.61 -7.69
CA CYS A 28 2.15 -0.76 -8.17
C CYS A 28 2.99 -1.06 -9.41
N GLU A 29 3.16 -0.12 -10.35
CA GLU A 29 4.03 -0.29 -11.53
C GLU A 29 5.47 -0.67 -11.14
N LYS A 30 6.01 -0.04 -10.09
CA LYS A 30 7.35 -0.35 -9.57
C LYS A 30 7.45 -1.77 -8.99
N LEU A 31 6.36 -2.30 -8.44
CA LEU A 31 6.29 -3.66 -7.89
C LEU A 31 6.07 -4.69 -9.01
N TYR A 32 5.21 -4.39 -9.98
CA TYR A 32 4.99 -5.24 -11.15
C TYR A 32 6.25 -5.42 -11.99
N ALA A 33 7.07 -4.37 -12.14
CA ALA A 33 8.38 -4.46 -12.80
C ALA A 33 9.35 -5.45 -12.11
N LYS A 34 9.03 -5.88 -10.90
CA LYS A 34 9.77 -6.86 -10.10
C LYS A 34 8.99 -8.16 -9.89
N HIS A 35 7.92 -8.38 -10.66
CA HIS A 35 7.02 -9.53 -10.55
C HIS A 35 6.33 -9.69 -9.18
N ILE A 36 6.08 -8.58 -8.49
CA ILE A 36 5.39 -8.57 -7.20
C ILE A 36 3.94 -8.15 -7.40
N ASN A 37 3.02 -8.95 -6.88
CA ASN A 37 1.59 -8.66 -6.90
C ASN A 37 1.28 -7.40 -6.07
N CYS A 38 0.56 -6.46 -6.70
CA CYS A 38 0.09 -5.23 -6.09
C CYS A 38 -1.36 -4.98 -6.54
N TYR A 39 -2.18 -4.37 -5.70
CA TYR A 39 -3.54 -3.96 -6.04
C TYR A 39 -3.72 -2.47 -5.78
N VAL A 40 -4.35 -1.77 -6.72
CA VAL A 40 -4.65 -0.35 -6.57
C VAL A 40 -6.06 -0.23 -6.03
N TYR A 41 -6.20 0.18 -4.77
CA TYR A 41 -7.48 0.24 -4.09
C TYR A 41 -8.34 1.42 -4.55
N MET A 42 -7.75 2.62 -4.58
CA MET A 42 -8.43 3.83 -5.02
C MET A 42 -7.39 4.78 -5.60
N THR A 43 -7.65 5.31 -6.80
CA THR A 43 -6.78 6.32 -7.41
C THR A 43 -7.14 7.70 -6.90
N ASP A 44 -6.27 8.29 -6.08
CA ASP A 44 -6.38 9.70 -5.67
C ASP A 44 -5.47 10.59 -6.53
N ARG A 45 -6.00 11.73 -7.00
CA ARG A 45 -5.24 12.67 -7.87
C ARG A 45 -4.01 13.25 -7.18
N ASN A 46 -3.95 13.21 -5.85
CA ASN A 46 -2.84 13.71 -5.04
C ASN A 46 -2.04 12.57 -4.38
N ALA A 47 -2.32 11.30 -4.69
CA ALA A 47 -1.62 10.16 -4.10
C ALA A 47 -0.10 10.25 -4.31
N ASN A 48 0.33 10.68 -5.50
CA ASN A 48 1.75 10.80 -5.87
C ASN A 48 2.42 12.09 -5.38
N LYS A 49 1.66 13.04 -4.83
CA LYS A 49 2.20 14.32 -4.37
C LYS A 49 2.61 14.22 -2.92
N THR A 50 3.84 14.59 -2.59
CA THR A 50 4.25 14.71 -1.18
C THR A 50 3.32 15.67 -0.45
N SER A 51 2.88 15.29 0.75
CA SER A 51 2.02 16.09 1.61
C SER A 51 2.69 16.29 2.96
N VAL A 52 2.65 17.50 3.49
CA VAL A 52 3.13 17.80 4.85
C VAL A 52 2.13 17.27 5.88
N TYR A 53 2.62 16.72 6.98
CA TYR A 53 1.79 16.24 8.08
C TYR A 53 0.75 17.30 8.51
N GLY A 54 -0.49 16.88 8.75
CA GLY A 54 -1.58 17.76 9.18
C GLY A 54 -2.24 18.61 8.08
N THR A 55 -1.69 18.64 6.87
CA THR A 55 -2.37 19.32 5.73
C THR A 55 -3.62 18.57 5.28
N LYS A 56 -4.53 19.28 4.58
CA LYS A 56 -5.73 18.64 4.00
C LYS A 56 -5.41 17.45 3.11
N GLN A 57 -4.33 17.56 2.32
CA GLN A 57 -3.86 16.49 1.44
C GLN A 57 -3.35 15.29 2.25
N PHE A 58 -2.63 15.54 3.35
CA PHE A 58 -2.20 14.46 4.25
C PHE A 58 -3.39 13.76 4.90
N ILE A 59 -4.35 14.52 5.42
CA ILE A 59 -5.58 13.97 6.04
C ILE A 59 -6.36 13.12 5.02
N GLN A 60 -6.50 13.61 3.78
CA GLN A 60 -7.16 12.85 2.71
C GLN A 60 -6.46 11.51 2.43
N LYS A 61 -5.13 11.48 2.38
CA LYS A 61 -4.37 10.22 2.22
C LYS A 61 -4.56 9.28 3.40
N MET A 62 -4.59 9.81 4.62
CA MET A 62 -4.87 9.02 5.81
C MET A 62 -6.28 8.44 5.78
N HIS A 63 -7.29 9.19 5.34
CA HIS A 63 -8.65 8.67 5.17
C HIS A 63 -8.71 7.53 4.14
N ILE A 64 -8.06 7.69 2.98
CA ILE A 64 -8.00 6.61 1.97
C ILE A 64 -7.36 5.36 2.56
N ARG A 65 -6.23 5.51 3.27
CA ARG A 65 -5.57 4.40 3.97
C ARG A 65 -6.50 3.76 5.00
N THR A 66 -7.25 4.54 5.78
CA THR A 66 -8.20 4.03 6.77
C THR A 66 -9.32 3.24 6.11
N TYR A 67 -9.92 3.73 5.03
CA TYR A 67 -10.97 2.99 4.30
C TYR A 67 -10.46 1.68 3.74
N PHE A 68 -9.28 1.70 3.11
CA PHE A 68 -8.61 0.49 2.67
C PHE A 68 -8.43 -0.54 3.81
N ILE A 69 -7.91 -0.11 4.96
CA ILE A 69 -7.70 -0.99 6.12
C ILE A 69 -9.02 -1.60 6.58
N LEU A 70 -10.08 -0.80 6.66
CA LEU A 70 -11.41 -1.28 7.06
C LEU A 70 -11.93 -2.35 6.11
N ASP A 71 -11.86 -2.11 4.79
CA ASP A 71 -12.31 -3.08 3.80
C ASP A 71 -11.51 -4.38 3.85
N ALA A 72 -10.18 -4.28 3.98
CA ALA A 72 -9.32 -5.45 4.09
C ALA A 72 -9.61 -6.26 5.36
N LEU A 73 -9.88 -5.60 6.49
CA LEU A 73 -10.30 -6.27 7.73
C LEU A 73 -11.66 -6.97 7.57
N ILE A 74 -12.63 -6.34 6.89
CA ILE A 74 -13.94 -6.95 6.59
C ILE A 74 -13.78 -8.21 5.72
N LEU A 75 -12.83 -8.19 4.80
CA LEU A 75 -12.49 -9.33 3.94
C LEU A 75 -11.64 -10.41 4.66
N GLY A 76 -11.29 -10.21 5.93
CA GLY A 76 -10.56 -11.17 6.75
C GLY A 76 -9.03 -11.13 6.57
N PHE A 77 -8.47 -10.07 5.99
CA PHE A 77 -7.02 -9.91 5.89
C PHE A 77 -6.41 -9.42 7.21
N THR A 78 -5.19 -9.89 7.49
CA THR A 78 -4.32 -9.31 8.52
C THR A 78 -3.49 -8.19 7.91
N ILE A 79 -3.47 -7.03 8.57
CA ILE A 79 -2.77 -5.84 8.07
C ILE A 79 -1.34 -5.79 8.61
N LEU A 80 -0.38 -5.55 7.73
CA LEU A 80 1.02 -5.27 8.05
C LEU A 80 1.37 -3.86 7.58
N PHE A 81 2.04 -3.07 8.42
CA PHE A 81 2.41 -1.67 8.16
C PHE A 81 3.88 -1.48 7.86
#